data_AF-A0A0B1S4C1-F1
#
_entry.id   AF-A0A0B1S4C1-F1
#
_cell.length_a   1.000
_cell.length_b   1.000
_cell.length_c   1.000
_cell.angle_alpha   90.00
_cell.angle_beta   90.00
_cell.angle_gamma   90.00
#
_symmetry.space_group_name_H-M   'P 1'
#
loop_
_entity.id
_entity.type
_entity.pdbx_description
1 polymer ?
#
loop_
_entity_poly.entity_id
_entity_poly.type
_entity_poly.pdbx_seq_one_letter_code
_entity_poly.pdbx_strand_id
1 'polypeptide(L)' 'MTALEVCAKRKQCFKISTGSTELDKLLGGGIESQSITEVFGEFRTGKTQLSHTLCATCQLPNGSYRGGKVIFIDTEHTL' A
#
# COMPACT_ATOMS: atom_id res chain seq x y z
N MET A 1 0.76 8.34 -26.91
CA MET A 1 0.10 7.54 -25.86
C MET A 1 -1.35 7.99 -25.75
N THR A 2 -2.30 7.14 -26.13
CA THR A 2 -3.75 7.47 -26.07
C THR A 2 -4.33 7.16 -24.69
N ALA A 3 -5.51 7.72 -24.36
CA ALA A 3 -6.19 7.43 -23.09
C ALA A 3 -6.50 5.92 -22.94
N LEU A 4 -6.80 5.23 -24.04
CA LEU A 4 -7.04 3.79 -24.06
C LEU A 4 -5.78 3.00 -23.66
N GLU A 5 -4.62 3.39 -24.17
CA GLU A 5 -3.33 2.76 -23.82
C GLU A 5 -2.99 2.97 -22.34
N VAL A 6 -3.27 4.16 -21.78
CA VAL A 6 -3.06 4.42 -20.35
C VAL A 6 -4.00 3.57 -19.50
N CYS A 7 -5.29 3.50 -19.84
CA CYS A 7 -6.26 2.65 -19.15
C CYS A 7 -5.86 1.17 -19.20
N ALA A 8 -5.35 0.69 -20.33
CA ALA A 8 -4.85 -0.68 -20.45
C ALA A 8 -3.66 -0.94 -19.51
N LYS A 9 -2.70 -0.01 -19.42
CA LYS A 9 -1.56 -0.11 -18.49
C LYS A 9 -2.02 -0.13 -17.03
N ARG A 10 -3.00 0.70 -16.64
CA ARG A 10 -3.51 0.75 -15.25
C ARG A 10 -4.17 -0.54 -14.78
N LYS A 11 -4.58 -1.44 -15.68
CA LYS A 11 -5.08 -2.78 -15.30
C LYS A 11 -4.01 -3.65 -14.63
N GLN A 12 -2.74 -3.30 -14.77
CA GLN A 12 -1.61 -3.96 -14.11
C GLN A 12 -1.36 -3.46 -12.69
N CYS A 13 -2.01 -2.36 -12.28
CA CYS A 13 -1.90 -1.87 -10.90
C CYS A 13 -2.53 -2.90 -9.95
N PHE A 14 -1.77 -3.26 -8.93
CA PHE A 14 -2.23 -4.11 -7.84
C PHE A 14 -2.36 -3.29 -6.55
N LYS A 15 -3.01 -3.87 -5.55
CA LYS A 15 -3.21 -3.25 -4.24
C LYS A 15 -2.71 -4.15 -3.11
N ILE A 16 -2.11 -3.54 -2.10
CA ILE A 16 -1.64 -4.21 -0.88
C ILE A 16 -2.64 -3.92 0.24
N SER A 17 -3.11 -4.96 0.91
CA SER A 17 -4.04 -4.81 2.05
C SER A 17 -3.35 -4.12 3.23
N THR A 18 -4.08 -3.24 3.89
CA THR A 18 -3.68 -2.60 5.15
C THR A 18 -3.86 -3.52 6.36
N GLY A 19 -4.44 -4.71 6.17
CA GLY A 19 -4.83 -5.63 7.24
C GLY A 19 -6.17 -5.31 7.90
N SER A 20 -6.82 -4.19 7.54
CA SER A 20 -8.17 -3.82 7.95
C SER A 20 -9.10 -3.75 6.76
N THR A 21 -10.20 -4.49 6.83
CA THR A 21 -11.24 -4.52 5.79
C THR A 21 -11.86 -3.14 5.57
N GLU A 22 -12.10 -2.39 6.64
CA GLU A 22 -12.74 -1.07 6.60
C GLU A 22 -11.82 -0.03 5.96
N LEU A 23 -10.52 -0.04 6.33
CA LEU A 23 -9.54 0.87 5.75
C LEU A 23 -9.28 0.52 4.28
N ASP A 24 -9.19 -0.77 3.94
CA ASP A 24 -9.07 -1.20 2.55
C ASP A 24 -10.27 -0.74 1.73
N LYS A 25 -11.50 -0.87 2.25
CA LYS A 25 -12.71 -0.36 1.59
C LYS A 25 -12.64 1.15 1.36
N LEU A 26 -12.18 1.91 2.36
CA LEU A 26 -12.00 3.38 2.24
C LEU A 26 -10.99 3.73 1.14
N LEU A 27 -9.92 2.96 1.00
CA LEU A 27 -8.87 3.13 -0.03
C LEU A 27 -9.23 2.47 -1.38
N GLY A 28 -10.42 1.89 -1.50
CA GLY A 28 -10.86 1.21 -2.73
C GLY A 28 -10.11 -0.10 -3.01
N GLY A 29 -9.66 -0.81 -1.98
CA GLY A 29 -9.02 -2.13 -2.02
C GLY A 29 -7.63 -2.21 -1.38
N GLY A 30 -7.13 -1.13 -0.78
CA GLY A 30 -5.81 -1.06 -0.13
C GLY A 30 -4.85 -0.06 -0.80
N ILE A 31 -3.56 -0.15 -0.48
CA ILE A 31 -2.50 0.74 -0.98
C ILE A 31 -2.17 0.40 -2.44
N GLU A 32 -2.29 1.37 -3.35
CA GLU A 32 -2.18 1.17 -4.81
C GLU A 32 -0.73 1.26 -5.33
N SER A 33 -0.30 0.26 -6.11
CA SER A 33 0.98 0.28 -6.81
C SER A 33 1.04 1.37 -7.89
N GLN A 34 2.24 1.81 -8.26
CA GLN A 34 2.46 2.91 -9.23
C GLN A 34 1.84 4.24 -8.78
N SER A 35 1.67 4.42 -7.47
CA SER A 35 1.21 5.65 -6.83
C SER A 35 2.03 5.93 -5.56
N ILE A 36 1.93 7.15 -5.04
CA ILE A 36 2.44 7.51 -3.72
C ILE A 36 1.22 7.75 -2.82
N THR A 37 1.17 7.07 -1.68
CA THR A 37 0.14 7.27 -0.66
C THR A 37 0.77 7.91 0.57
N GLU A 38 0.31 9.08 0.95
CA GLU A 38 0.79 9.80 2.13
C GLU A 38 -0.13 9.54 3.33
N VAL A 39 0.45 9.25 4.49
CA VAL A 39 -0.26 9.05 5.76
C VAL A 39 0.30 10.04 6.78
N PHE A 40 -0.51 11.01 7.20
CA PHE A 40 -0.12 12.07 8.12
C PHE A 40 -1.05 12.14 9.35
N GLY A 41 -0.58 12.78 10.42
CA GLY A 41 -1.31 12.93 11.68
C GLY A 41 -0.37 13.02 12.89
N GLU A 42 -0.92 13.28 14.06
CA GLU A 42 -0.16 13.47 15.31
C GLU A 42 0.60 12.22 15.78
N PHE A 43 1.50 12.37 16.76
CA PHE A 43 2.14 11.21 17.39
C PHE A 43 1.08 10.24 17.96
N ARG A 44 1.36 8.92 17.92
CA ARG A 44 0.45 7.84 18.34
C ARG A 44 -0.87 7.69 17.56
N THR A 45 -0.97 8.24 16.34
CA THR A 45 -2.13 7.98 15.44
C THR A 45 -2.00 6.75 14.55
N GLY A 46 -1.02 5.86 14.79
CA GLY A 46 -0.90 4.59 14.08
C GLY A 46 -0.10 4.61 12.77
N LYS A 47 0.51 5.74 12.39
CA LYS A 47 1.30 5.86 11.14
C LYS A 47 2.43 4.83 11.05
N THR A 48 3.27 4.75 12.09
CA THR A 48 4.38 3.78 12.15
C THR A 48 3.84 2.35 12.20
N GLN A 49 2.79 2.09 12.97
CA GLN A 49 2.16 0.76 13.04
C GLN A 49 1.62 0.31 11.67
N LEU A 50 0.98 1.20 10.91
CA LEU A 50 0.54 0.90 9.55
C LEU A 50 1.72 0.52 8.65
N SER A 51 2.83 1.27 8.74
CA SER A 51 4.03 0.98 7.95
C SER A 51 4.63 -0.41 8.27
N HIS A 52 4.63 -0.82 9.53
CA HIS A 52 5.04 -2.18 9.94
C HIS A 52 4.09 -3.25 9.42
N THR A 53 2.77 -3.04 9.51
CA THR A 53 1.78 -3.97 8.97
C THR A 53 1.98 -4.15 7.47
N LEU A 54 2.23 -3.08 6.73
CA LEU A 54 2.50 -3.13 5.29
C LEU A 54 3.77 -3.92 4.95
N CYS A 55 4.80 -3.91 5.81
CA CYS A 55 5.98 -4.76 5.63
C CYS A 55 5.66 -6.25 5.66
N ALA A 56 4.64 -6.66 6.42
CA ALA A 56 4.18 -8.03 6.49
C ALA A 56 3.16 -8.34 5.38
N THR A 57 2.14 -7.50 5.21
CA THR A 57 1.04 -7.77 4.27
C THR A 57 1.48 -7.71 2.81
N CYS A 58 2.54 -6.96 2.46
CA CYS A 58 3.10 -7.01 1.12
C CYS A 58 3.65 -8.40 0.76
N GLN A 59 3.96 -9.26 1.72
CA GLN A 59 4.52 -10.58 1.44
C GLN A 59 3.42 -11.58 1.10
N LEU A 60 2.17 -11.23 1.38
CA LEU A 60 1.01 -12.09 1.21
C LEU A 60 0.39 -11.91 -0.18
N PRO A 61 0.00 -13.00 -0.85
CA PRO A 61 -0.75 -12.91 -2.09
C PRO A 61 -2.16 -12.34 -1.84
N ASN A 62 -2.64 -11.47 -2.74
CA ASN A 62 -3.99 -10.91 -2.72
C ASN A 62 -4.50 -10.63 -4.14
N GLY A 63 -5.42 -11.47 -4.62
CA GLY A 63 -5.96 -11.38 -5.98
C GLY A 63 -4.88 -11.54 -7.04
N SER A 64 -4.60 -10.47 -7.80
CA SER A 64 -3.54 -10.45 -8.82
C SER A 64 -2.13 -10.24 -8.24
N TYR A 65 -2.03 -9.79 -6.99
CA TYR A 65 -0.76 -9.60 -6.30
C TYR A 65 -0.24 -10.92 -5.73
N ARG A 66 1.03 -11.24 -5.97
CA ARG A 66 1.66 -12.51 -5.53
C ARG A 66 2.54 -12.38 -4.29
N GLY A 67 2.66 -11.18 -3.74
CA GLY A 67 3.62 -10.86 -2.70
C GLY A 67 4.94 -10.28 -3.24
N GLY A 68 5.68 -9.59 -2.37
CA GLY A 68 6.95 -8.93 -2.69
C GLY A 68 7.78 -8.60 -1.45
N LYS A 69 8.96 -8.01 -1.67
CA LYS A 69 9.86 -7.54 -0.60
C LYS A 69 9.64 -6.04 -0.33
N VAL A 70 9.94 -5.60 0.90
CA VAL A 70 9.89 -4.18 1.30
C VAL A 70 11.29 -3.63 1.52
N ILE A 71 11.46 -2.36 1.18
CA ILE A 71 12.54 -1.52 1.68
C ILE A 71 11.89 -0.54 2.67
N PHE A 72 12.33 -0.59 3.92
CA PHE A 72 11.88 0.31 4.97
C PHE A 72 12.99 1.31 5.28
N ILE A 73 12.67 2.60 5.27
CA ILE A 73 13.60 3.68 5.58
C ILE A 73 13.07 4.37 6.82
N ASP A 74 13.79 4.22 7.93
CA ASP A 74 13.48 4.86 9.20
C ASP A 74 14.39 6.07 9.40
N THR A 75 13.79 7.24 9.63
CA THR A 75 14.50 8.51 9.84
C THR A 75 14.47 8.98 11.29
N GLU A 76 13.68 8.32 12.15
CA GLU A 76 13.42 8.78 13.52
C GLU A 76 13.81 7.75 14.59
N HIS A 77 14.46 6.66 14.21
CA HIS A 77 14.80 5.53 15.12
C HIS A 77 13.54 4.99 15.81
N THR A 78 12.52 4.72 15.02
CA THR A 78 11.26 4.14 15.49
C THR A 78 11.29 2.61 15.58
N LEU A 79 12.35 1.97 15.06
CA LEU A 79 12.64 0.53 15.17
C LEU A 79 13.28 0.15 16.50
#